data_AF-A0A8T5N0Z4-F1
#
_entry.id   AF-A0A8T5N0Z4-F1
#
_cell.length_a   1.000
_cell.length_b   1.000
_cell.length_c   1.000
_cell.angle_alpha   90.00
_cell.angle_beta   90.00
_cell.angle_gamma   90.00
#
_symmetry.space_group_name_H-M   'P 1'
#
loop_
_entity.id
_entity.type
_entity.pdbx_description
1 polymer ?
#
loop_
_entity_poly.entity_id
_entity_poly.type
_entity_poly.pdbx_seq_one_letter_code
_entity_poly.pdbx_strand_id
1 'polypeptide(L)'
;MRILPKTFNEALNLVCNILIQGDSRYNNSENEVFLANSILNEIINLEEKEIPKINKPNENNLLKMGYVQKHEKYVAKILLKQNGFQDSEIFFERRFRGSRPDVLGEKEEAFIPVECCSCRIDKIIDYLQESEEVWIITREFCNEEMKWFVFKKGLNWQRYSKIKKIQQEKLKRIKSPLDDIMGRK
;
A
#
# COMPACT_ATOMS: atom_id res chain seq x y z
N MET A 1 -6.95 7.41 13.39
CA MET A 1 -8.35 7.72 13.03
C MET A 1 -8.77 6.84 11.85
N ARG A 2 -9.94 6.18 11.92
CA ARG A 2 -10.46 5.40 10.77
C ARG A 2 -10.94 6.38 9.70
N ILE A 3 -10.55 6.15 8.45
CA ILE A 3 -11.01 6.92 7.29
C ILE A 3 -12.13 6.13 6.61
N LEU A 4 -13.30 6.75 6.47
CA LEU A 4 -14.48 6.14 5.85
C LEU A 4 -14.98 7.07 4.74
N PRO A 5 -14.57 6.84 3.48
CA PRO A 5 -15.14 7.57 2.36
C PRO A 5 -16.63 7.24 2.24
N LYS A 6 -17.46 8.26 2.02
CA LYS A 6 -18.92 8.11 1.86
C LYS A 6 -19.31 7.77 0.43
N THR A 7 -18.46 8.16 -0.52
CA THR A 7 -18.70 7.95 -1.94
C THR A 7 -17.54 7.21 -2.60
N PHE A 8 -17.83 6.57 -3.74
CA PHE A 8 -16.79 5.94 -4.55
C PHE A 8 -15.72 6.94 -5.00
N ASN A 9 -16.11 8.15 -5.41
CA ASN A 9 -15.17 9.18 -5.86
C ASN A 9 -14.26 9.65 -4.71
N GLU A 10 -14.79 9.77 -3.50
CA GLU A 10 -13.96 10.04 -2.31
C GLU A 10 -12.95 8.91 -2.07
N ALA A 11 -13.38 7.65 -2.16
CA ALA A 11 -12.49 6.50 -1.99
C ALA A 11 -11.40 6.44 -3.07
N LEU A 12 -11.75 6.74 -4.33
CA LEU A 12 -10.83 6.75 -5.45
C LEU A 12 -9.78 7.87 -5.29
N ASN A 13 -10.21 9.08 -4.97
CA ASN A 13 -9.31 10.21 -4.72
C ASN A 13 -8.37 9.91 -3.55
N LEU A 14 -8.88 9.30 -2.49
CA LEU A 14 -8.08 8.88 -1.34
C LEU A 14 -6.98 7.89 -1.75
N VAL A 15 -7.33 6.85 -2.51
CA VAL A 15 -6.37 5.86 -3.04
C VAL A 15 -5.28 6.54 -3.88
N CYS A 16 -5.68 7.40 -4.82
CA CYS A 16 -4.74 8.10 -5.69
C CYS A 16 -3.83 9.04 -4.90
N ASN A 17 -4.37 9.76 -3.92
CA ASN A 17 -3.59 10.69 -3.09
C ASN A 17 -2.58 9.98 -2.19
N ILE A 18 -2.92 8.80 -1.68
CA ILE A 18 -2.04 8.03 -0.79
C ILE A 18 -0.97 7.26 -1.58
N LEU A 19 -1.36 6.55 -2.64
CA LEU A 19 -0.50 5.56 -3.30
C LEU A 19 0.15 6.06 -4.60
N ILE A 20 -0.52 6.93 -5.36
CA ILE A 20 -0.02 7.39 -6.67
C ILE A 20 0.70 8.73 -6.52
N GLN A 21 0.09 9.66 -5.78
CA GLN A 21 0.66 10.98 -5.46
C GLN A 21 1.03 11.82 -6.69
N GLY A 22 0.26 11.66 -7.78
CA GLY A 22 0.54 12.33 -9.06
C GLY A 22 1.67 11.70 -9.88
N ASP A 23 2.29 10.60 -9.43
CA ASP A 23 3.29 9.88 -10.21
C ASP A 23 2.64 8.88 -11.17
N SER A 24 2.54 9.28 -12.44
CA SER A 24 1.84 8.54 -13.48
C SER A 24 2.41 7.14 -13.74
N ARG A 25 3.63 6.84 -13.28
CA ARG A 25 4.23 5.49 -13.41
C ARG A 25 3.49 4.44 -12.57
N TYR A 26 2.73 4.89 -11.57
CA TYR A 26 1.97 4.04 -10.66
C TYR A 26 0.47 3.99 -11.00
N ASN A 27 0.03 4.74 -12.02
CA ASN A 27 -1.37 4.73 -12.47
C ASN A 27 -1.75 3.34 -12.98
N ASN A 28 -2.86 2.83 -12.48
CA ASN A 28 -3.52 1.63 -12.97
C ASN A 28 -5.01 1.74 -12.61
N SER A 29 -5.80 2.29 -13.54
CA SER A 29 -7.21 2.60 -13.30
C SER A 29 -8.03 1.40 -12.85
N GLU A 30 -7.69 0.19 -13.29
CA GLU A 30 -8.38 -1.03 -12.85
C GLU A 30 -8.13 -1.31 -11.35
N ASN A 31 -6.88 -1.28 -10.94
CA ASN A 31 -6.48 -1.51 -9.55
C ASN A 31 -6.93 -0.37 -8.62
N GLU A 32 -6.91 0.88 -9.11
CA GLU A 32 -7.45 2.04 -8.40
C GLU A 32 -8.94 1.84 -8.07
N VAL A 33 -9.74 1.51 -9.09
CA VAL A 33 -11.18 1.23 -8.94
C VAL A 33 -11.41 0.04 -8.01
N PHE A 34 -10.59 -1.01 -8.09
CA PHE A 34 -10.69 -2.16 -7.20
C PHE A 34 -10.44 -1.80 -5.75
N LEU A 35 -9.34 -1.12 -5.46
CA LEU A 35 -8.96 -0.79 -4.10
C LEU A 35 -9.98 0.19 -3.49
N ALA A 36 -10.43 1.18 -4.26
CA ALA A 36 -11.48 2.10 -3.84
C ALA A 36 -12.79 1.37 -3.48
N ASN A 37 -13.23 0.41 -4.31
CA ASN A 37 -14.39 -0.41 -3.99
C ASN A 37 -14.14 -1.31 -2.77
N SER A 38 -12.93 -1.85 -2.60
CA SER A 38 -12.58 -2.68 -1.45
C SER A 38 -12.64 -1.92 -0.13
N ILE A 39 -12.22 -0.65 -0.15
CA ILE A 39 -12.35 0.26 1.00
C ILE A 39 -13.82 0.58 1.27
N LEU A 40 -14.59 0.97 0.24
CA LEU A 40 -16.00 1.32 0.37
C LEU A 40 -16.87 0.17 0.90
N ASN A 41 -16.51 -1.07 0.57
CA ASN A 41 -17.22 -2.27 1.00
C ASN A 41 -16.64 -2.89 2.29
N GLU A 42 -15.76 -2.19 3.00
CA GLU A 42 -15.13 -2.64 4.25
C GLU A 42 -14.41 -4.00 4.13
N ILE A 43 -13.92 -4.32 2.92
CA ILE A 43 -12.99 -5.44 2.68
C ILE A 43 -11.62 -5.04 3.18
N ILE A 44 -11.25 -3.78 2.96
CA ILE A 44 -10.02 -3.17 3.45
C ILE A 44 -10.42 -1.99 4.33
N ASN A 45 -9.90 -1.98 5.56
CA ASN A 45 -10.01 -0.84 6.44
C ASN A 45 -8.80 0.07 6.25
N LEU A 46 -9.04 1.37 6.20
CA LEU A 46 -7.99 2.37 6.07
C LEU A 46 -7.99 3.27 7.31
N GLU A 47 -6.83 3.41 7.93
CA GLU A 47 -6.60 4.29 9.06
C GLU A 47 -5.48 5.26 8.75
N GLU A 48 -5.61 6.50 9.22
CA GLU A 48 -4.49 7.43 9.34
C GLU A 48 -4.03 7.44 10.80
N LYS A 49 -2.73 7.29 11.00
CA LYS A 49 -2.08 7.32 12.31
C LYS A 49 -1.15 8.52 12.37
N GLU A 50 -1.07 9.10 13.57
CA GLU A 50 -0.13 10.17 13.84
C GLU A 50 1.30 9.61 13.88
N ILE A 51 2.23 10.32 13.25
CA ILE A 51 3.65 10.01 13.37
C ILE A 51 4.17 10.71 14.62
N PRO A 52 4.66 9.98 15.64
CA PRO A 52 5.20 10.60 16.83
C PRO A 52 6.44 11.43 16.48
N LYS A 53 6.83 12.33 17.38
CA LYS A 53 8.04 13.12 17.21
C LYS A 53 9.27 12.21 17.12
N ILE A 54 9.86 12.12 15.92
CA ILE A 54 11.05 11.32 15.64
C ILE A 54 12.23 12.27 15.39
N ASN A 55 13.36 11.99 16.05
CA ASN A 55 14.59 12.74 15.83
C ASN A 55 15.09 12.54 14.40
N LYS A 56 15.62 13.60 13.78
CA LYS A 56 16.22 13.51 12.45
C LYS A 56 17.29 12.40 12.42
N PRO A 57 17.31 11.55 11.37
CA PRO A 57 18.34 10.53 11.24
C PRO A 57 19.71 11.16 11.09
N ASN A 58 20.73 10.56 11.72
CA ASN A 58 22.12 10.85 11.41
C ASN A 58 22.62 9.95 10.25
N GLU A 59 23.80 10.23 9.70
CA GLU A 59 24.34 9.46 8.58
C GLU A 59 24.44 7.96 8.88
N ASN A 60 24.84 7.60 10.11
CA ASN A 60 24.94 6.21 10.54
C ASN A 60 23.59 5.47 10.50
N ASN A 61 22.48 6.17 10.78
CA ASN A 61 21.14 5.60 10.65
C ASN A 61 20.79 5.25 9.20
N LEU A 62 21.35 6.00 8.24
CA LEU A 62 21.00 5.94 6.82
C LEU A 62 21.92 5.03 5.98
N LEU A 63 23.09 4.64 6.51
CA LEU A 63 24.09 3.84 5.79
C LEU A 63 23.55 2.49 5.28
N LYS A 64 22.57 1.91 5.99
CA LYS A 64 21.97 0.60 5.65
C LYS A 64 20.68 0.70 4.83
N MET A 65 20.24 1.92 4.52
CA MET A 65 19.02 2.18 3.75
C MET A 65 19.39 2.40 2.28
N GLY A 66 18.59 1.82 1.38
CA GLY A 66 18.71 2.07 -0.07
C GLY A 66 18.69 3.56 -0.40
N TYR A 67 19.19 3.94 -1.57
CA TYR A 67 19.43 5.35 -1.92
C TYR A 67 18.18 6.24 -1.93
N VAL A 68 17.02 5.66 -2.21
CA VAL A 68 15.74 6.38 -2.39
C VAL A 68 14.89 6.29 -1.11
N GLN A 69 14.18 7.37 -0.78
CA GLN A 69 13.26 7.47 0.38
C GLN A 69 13.90 7.14 1.74
N LYS A 70 15.17 7.54 1.93
CA LYS A 70 15.93 7.22 3.14
C LYS A 70 15.26 7.73 4.41
N HIS A 71 14.65 8.91 4.38
CA HIS A 71 14.04 9.49 5.58
C HIS A 71 12.74 8.76 5.93
N GLU A 72 11.90 8.44 4.94
CA GLU A 72 10.67 7.67 5.11
C GLU A 72 10.97 6.25 5.62
N LYS A 73 11.98 5.59 5.05
CA LYS A 73 12.49 4.29 5.51
C LYS A 73 12.99 4.33 6.95
N TYR A 74 13.62 5.43 7.35
CA TYR A 74 14.02 5.62 8.75
C TYR A 74 12.81 5.78 9.67
N VAL A 75 11.82 6.60 9.29
CA VAL A 75 10.57 6.73 10.06
C VAL A 75 9.86 5.38 10.19
N ALA A 76 9.74 4.62 9.10
CA ALA A 76 9.20 3.26 9.09
C ALA A 76 9.88 2.35 10.11
N LYS A 77 11.22 2.35 10.10
CA LYS A 77 12.02 1.58 11.05
C LYS A 77 11.69 1.96 12.50
N ILE A 78 11.63 3.25 12.82
CA ILE A 78 11.33 3.71 14.19
C ILE A 78 9.90 3.31 14.60
N LEU A 79 8.93 3.46 13.71
CA LEU A 79 7.54 3.04 13.95
C LEU A 79 7.43 1.53 14.18
N LEU A 80 8.13 0.70 13.40
CA LEU A 80 8.19 -0.75 13.61
C LEU A 80 8.81 -1.09 14.96
N LYS A 81 9.91 -0.42 15.36
CA LYS A 81 10.51 -0.62 16.69
C LYS A 81 9.56 -0.28 17.82
N GLN A 82 8.79 0.80 17.68
CA GLN A 82 7.75 1.15 18.66
C GLN A 82 6.60 0.15 18.71
N ASN A 83 6.36 -0.60 17.62
CA ASN A 83 5.42 -1.73 17.56
C ASN A 83 6.07 -3.07 17.98
N GLY A 84 7.22 -3.03 18.64
CA GLY A 84 7.83 -4.19 19.29
C GLY A 84 8.70 -5.07 18.38
N PHE A 85 9.11 -4.56 17.22
CA PHE A 85 10.11 -5.20 16.36
C PHE A 85 11.53 -4.83 16.79
N GLN A 86 12.45 -5.78 16.73
CA GLN A 86 13.88 -5.57 16.97
C GLN A 86 14.61 -5.17 15.69
N ASP A 87 15.82 -4.63 15.80
CA ASP A 87 16.62 -4.23 14.63
C ASP A 87 16.93 -5.41 13.69
N SER A 88 17.03 -6.63 14.21
CA SER A 88 17.23 -7.86 13.43
C SER A 88 15.98 -8.36 12.70
N GLU A 89 14.82 -7.81 13.04
CA GLU A 89 13.50 -8.17 12.49
C GLU A 89 13.03 -7.15 11.43
N ILE A 90 13.85 -6.12 11.16
CA ILE A 90 13.51 -5.04 10.23
C ILE A 90 14.48 -5.07 9.05
N PHE A 91 13.94 -5.28 7.86
CA PHE A 91 14.70 -5.43 6.63
C PHE A 91 14.35 -4.32 5.64
N PHE A 92 15.34 -3.85 4.89
CA PHE A 92 15.15 -2.86 3.82
C PHE A 92 15.19 -3.56 2.47
N GLU A 93 14.21 -3.28 1.60
CA GLU A 93 14.17 -3.78 0.22
C GLU A 93 14.36 -5.32 0.11
N ARG A 94 13.92 -6.07 1.12
CA ARG A 94 13.96 -7.53 1.10
C ARG A 94 12.78 -8.07 0.30
N ARG A 95 13.01 -9.12 -0.49
CA ARG A 95 11.90 -9.78 -1.20
C ARG A 95 10.93 -10.41 -0.19
N PHE A 96 9.65 -10.12 -0.37
CA PHE A 96 8.53 -10.67 0.38
C PHE A 96 7.49 -11.16 -0.62
N ARG A 97 7.37 -12.49 -0.74
CA ARG A 97 6.36 -13.21 -1.55
C ARG A 97 6.20 -12.67 -2.99
N GLY A 98 7.33 -12.47 -3.68
CA GLY A 98 7.36 -12.03 -5.09
C GLY A 98 7.40 -10.51 -5.27
N SER A 99 7.08 -9.75 -4.23
CA SER A 99 7.20 -8.30 -4.17
C SER A 99 8.39 -7.88 -3.30
N ARG A 100 8.70 -6.58 -3.28
CA ARG A 100 9.82 -6.02 -2.50
C ARG A 100 9.37 -4.73 -1.82
N PRO A 101 8.96 -4.79 -0.54
CA PRO A 101 8.62 -3.59 0.21
C PRO A 101 9.85 -2.74 0.49
N ASP A 102 9.64 -1.45 0.73
CA ASP A 102 10.72 -0.54 1.10
C ASP A 102 11.32 -0.90 2.46
N VAL A 103 10.44 -1.22 3.41
CA VAL A 103 10.79 -1.78 4.71
C VAL A 103 9.87 -2.96 5.02
N LEU A 104 10.41 -4.02 5.60
CA LEU A 104 9.66 -5.18 6.07
C LEU A 104 9.97 -5.39 7.55
N GLY A 105 8.93 -5.33 8.40
CA GLY A 105 8.98 -5.94 9.71
C GLY A 105 8.60 -7.42 9.61
N GLU A 106 9.43 -8.32 10.11
CA GLU A 106 9.20 -9.77 10.13
C GLU A 106 9.56 -10.30 11.52
N LYS A 107 8.52 -10.70 12.28
CA LYS A 107 8.63 -11.20 13.65
C LYS A 107 7.78 -12.46 13.79
N GLU A 108 8.43 -13.60 13.99
CA GLU A 108 7.76 -14.91 14.05
C GLU A 108 6.85 -15.12 12.82
N GLU A 109 5.54 -15.21 13.01
CA GLU A 109 4.54 -15.35 11.94
C GLU A 109 3.89 -14.02 11.52
N ALA A 110 4.30 -12.89 12.12
CA ALA A 110 3.79 -11.56 11.82
C ALA A 110 4.68 -10.81 10.82
N PHE A 111 4.07 -10.32 9.75
CA PHE A 111 4.73 -9.54 8.71
C PHE A 111 4.07 -8.16 8.60
N ILE A 112 4.86 -7.09 8.54
CA ILE A 112 4.38 -5.73 8.26
C ILE A 112 5.21 -5.16 7.11
N PRO A 113 4.74 -5.29 5.86
CA PRO A 113 5.33 -4.60 4.74
C PRO A 113 4.99 -3.11 4.81
N VAL A 114 5.99 -2.28 4.53
CA VAL A 114 5.88 -0.82 4.52
C VAL A 114 6.34 -0.29 3.16
N GLU A 115 5.49 0.50 2.52
CA GLU A 115 5.84 1.29 1.33
C GLU A 115 6.07 2.74 1.71
N CYS A 116 7.05 3.38 1.07
CA CYS A 116 7.39 4.77 1.27
C CYS A 116 7.02 5.59 0.03
N CYS A 117 6.27 6.68 0.20
CA CYS A 117 5.73 7.53 -0.87
C CYS A 117 4.87 6.74 -1.89
N SER A 118 5.02 7.02 -3.20
CA SER A 118 4.25 6.38 -4.25
C SER A 118 4.59 4.90 -4.39
N CYS A 119 3.55 4.06 -4.46
CA CYS A 119 3.68 2.61 -4.59
C CYS A 119 2.63 2.04 -5.54
N ARG A 120 2.92 0.87 -6.11
CA ARG A 120 1.96 0.20 -7.00
C ARG A 120 0.84 -0.43 -6.17
N ILE A 121 -0.39 -0.27 -6.63
CA ILE A 121 -1.59 -0.71 -5.91
C ILE A 121 -1.69 -2.24 -5.81
N ASP A 122 -1.23 -2.96 -6.84
CA ASP A 122 -1.15 -4.42 -6.85
C ASP A 122 -0.38 -4.97 -5.64
N LYS A 123 0.73 -4.31 -5.27
CA LYS A 123 1.53 -4.69 -4.10
C LYS A 123 0.73 -4.66 -2.80
N ILE A 124 -0.13 -3.65 -2.60
CA ILE A 124 -0.93 -3.53 -1.37
C ILE A 124 -1.84 -4.73 -1.19
N ILE A 125 -2.46 -5.16 -2.28
CA ILE A 125 -3.38 -6.29 -2.31
C ILE A 125 -2.64 -7.61 -2.10
N ASP A 126 -1.46 -7.76 -2.71
CA ASP A 126 -0.63 -8.94 -2.54
C ASP A 126 -0.10 -9.06 -1.11
N TYR A 127 0.30 -7.94 -0.51
CA TYR A 127 0.72 -7.89 0.88
C TYR A 127 -0.41 -8.26 1.84
N LEU A 128 -1.62 -7.74 1.64
CA LEU A 128 -2.77 -8.08 2.48
C LEU A 128 -3.23 -9.55 2.33
N GLN A 129 -2.78 -10.30 1.32
CA GLN A 129 -3.06 -11.74 1.28
C GLN A 129 -2.22 -12.51 2.32
N GLU A 130 -1.05 -11.98 2.68
CA GLU A 130 -0.03 -12.65 3.50
C GLU A 130 0.19 -11.96 4.86
N SER A 131 -0.34 -10.74 5.03
CA SER A 131 -0.26 -9.95 6.25
C SER A 131 -1.65 -9.42 6.63
N GLU A 132 -1.85 -9.18 7.93
CA GLU A 132 -3.05 -8.51 8.45
C GLU A 132 -3.08 -7.02 8.08
N GLU A 133 -1.91 -6.39 7.88
CA GLU A 133 -1.82 -4.96 7.59
C GLU A 133 -0.60 -4.56 6.75
N VAL A 134 -0.74 -3.43 6.06
CA VAL A 134 0.29 -2.80 5.23
C VAL A 134 0.37 -1.33 5.60
N TRP A 135 1.59 -0.83 5.78
CA TRP A 135 1.79 0.57 6.14
C TRP A 135 2.27 1.36 4.91
N ILE A 136 1.72 2.56 4.76
CA ILE A 136 2.17 3.54 3.76
C ILE A 136 2.64 4.77 4.51
N ILE A 137 3.91 5.12 4.32
CA ILE A 137 4.49 6.32 4.91
C ILE A 137 4.80 7.27 3.77
N THR A 138 4.12 8.41 3.76
CA THR A 138 4.15 9.29 2.61
C THR A 138 4.32 10.75 3.01
N ARG A 139 4.85 11.57 2.10
CA ARG A 139 4.76 13.03 2.20
C ARG A 139 3.89 13.56 1.10
N GLU A 140 3.01 14.50 1.44
CA GLU A 140 2.38 15.33 0.43
C GLU A 140 3.44 16.25 -0.19
N PHE A 141 3.45 16.33 -1.51
CA PHE A 141 4.42 17.12 -2.28
C PHE A 141 4.43 18.61 -1.87
N CYS A 142 3.31 19.12 -1.36
CA CYS A 142 3.12 20.53 -1.02
C CYS A 142 3.27 20.87 0.47
N ASN A 143 3.15 19.90 1.39
CA ASN A 143 3.03 20.19 2.83
C ASN A 143 4.25 19.77 3.66
N GLU A 144 5.22 19.06 3.06
CA GLU A 144 6.39 18.43 3.71
C GLU A 144 6.09 17.50 4.91
N GLU A 145 4.86 17.52 5.43
CA GLU A 145 4.40 16.70 6.53
C GLU A 145 4.27 15.24 6.08
N MET A 146 4.83 14.37 6.91
CA MET A 146 4.79 12.94 6.69
C MET A 146 3.53 12.36 7.34
N LYS A 147 2.79 11.57 6.57
CA LYS A 147 1.59 10.87 6.98
C LYS A 147 1.83 9.37 7.02
N TRP A 148 1.19 8.70 7.98
CA TRP A 148 1.22 7.26 8.12
C TRP A 148 -0.17 6.68 7.96
N PHE A 149 -0.37 5.95 6.87
CA PHE A 149 -1.60 5.24 6.59
C PHE A 149 -1.42 3.74 6.84
N VAL A 150 -2.46 3.09 7.35
CA VAL A 150 -2.49 1.66 7.58
C VAL A 150 -3.69 1.06 6.85
N PHE A 151 -3.40 0.21 5.89
CA PHE A 151 -4.37 -0.64 5.21
C PHE A 151 -4.45 -1.96 5.95
N LYS A 152 -5.64 -2.37 6.39
CA LYS A 152 -5.86 -3.61 7.14
C LYS A 152 -6.93 -4.46 6.50
N LYS A 153 -6.89 -5.77 6.72
CA LYS A 153 -8.04 -6.63 6.43
C LYS A 153 -9.28 -6.13 7.20
N GLY A 154 -10.37 -5.93 6.48
CA GLY A 154 -11.66 -5.54 7.04
C GLY A 154 -12.55 -6.73 7.36
N LEU A 155 -13.72 -6.45 7.92
CA LEU A 155 -14.71 -7.47 8.32
C LEU A 155 -15.25 -8.29 7.13
N ASN A 156 -15.10 -7.76 5.91
CA ASN A 156 -15.53 -8.41 4.68
C ASN A 156 -14.35 -9.03 3.90
N TRP A 157 -13.17 -9.19 4.49
CA TRP A 157 -11.98 -9.73 3.81
C TRP A 157 -12.24 -11.06 3.10
N GLN A 158 -13.01 -11.97 3.69
CA GLN A 158 -13.45 -13.23 3.09
C GLN A 158 -14.18 -13.08 1.75
N ARG A 159 -14.73 -11.89 1.45
CA ARG A 159 -15.38 -11.58 0.16
C ARG A 159 -14.39 -11.15 -0.92
N TYR A 160 -13.13 -10.89 -0.57
CA TYR A 160 -12.07 -10.46 -1.49
C TYR A 160 -11.99 -11.34 -2.75
N SER A 161 -11.92 -12.68 -2.58
CA SER A 161 -11.84 -13.62 -3.70
C SER A 161 -13.04 -13.53 -4.65
N LYS A 162 -14.24 -13.26 -4.11
CA LYS A 162 -15.46 -13.07 -4.91
C LYS A 162 -15.41 -11.77 -5.71
N ILE A 163 -14.94 -10.67 -5.11
CA ILE A 163 -14.83 -9.38 -5.81
C ILE A 163 -13.74 -9.43 -6.88
N LYS A 164 -12.57 -10.02 -6.56
CA LYS A 164 -11.48 -10.24 -7.52
C LYS A 164 -11.98 -11.03 -8.74
N LYS A 165 -12.75 -12.10 -8.52
CA LYS A 165 -13.36 -12.89 -9.60
C LYS A 165 -14.35 -12.07 -10.45
N ILE A 166 -15.24 -11.31 -9.82
CA ILE A 166 -16.22 -10.46 -10.52
C ILE A 166 -15.51 -9.43 -11.40
N GLN A 167 -14.43 -8.81 -10.91
CA GLN A 167 -13.66 -7.87 -11.72
C GLN A 167 -12.95 -8.54 -12.88
N GLN A 168 -12.27 -9.67 -12.65
CA GLN A 168 -11.65 -10.44 -13.72
C GLN A 168 -12.67 -10.84 -14.80
N GLU A 169 -13.88 -11.22 -14.42
CA GLU A 169 -14.96 -11.51 -15.36
C GLU A 169 -15.45 -10.27 -16.12
N LYS A 170 -15.52 -9.11 -15.47
CA LYS A 170 -15.85 -7.84 -16.14
C LYS A 170 -14.79 -7.43 -17.16
N LEU A 171 -13.50 -7.60 -16.83
CA LEU A 171 -12.39 -7.27 -17.71
C LEU A 171 -12.32 -8.19 -18.93
N LYS A 172 -12.58 -9.49 -18.75
CA LYS A 172 -12.71 -10.44 -19.86
C LYS A 172 -13.83 -10.09 -20.85
N ARG A 173 -14.85 -9.33 -20.40
CA ARG A 173 -15.96 -8.87 -21.26
C ARG A 173 -15.64 -7.58 -22.00
N ILE A 174 -14.60 -6.84 -21.59
CA ILE A 174 -14.09 -5.72 -22.35
C ILE A 174 -13.25 -6.33 -23.48
N LYS A 175 -13.84 -6.45 -24.67
CA LYS A 175 -13.12 -6.89 -25.86
C LYS A 175 -11.90 -6.00 -26.06
N SER A 176 -10.76 -6.62 -26.35
CA SER A 176 -9.60 -5.87 -26.80
C SER A 176 -9.94 -5.22 -28.15
N PRO A 177 -9.52 -3.98 -28.43
CA PRO A 177 -9.60 -3.41 -29.77
C PRO A 177 -8.94 -4.30 -30.85
N LEU A 178 -8.00 -5.17 -30.44
CA LEU A 178 -7.38 -6.17 -31.30
C LEU A 178 -8.26 -7.40 -31.56
N ASP A 179 -9.22 -7.72 -30.69
CA ASP A 179 -10.18 -8.80 -30.91
C ASP A 179 -11.13 -8.48 -32.06
N ASP A 180 -11.44 -7.19 -32.27
CA ASP A 180 -12.21 -6.70 -33.41
C ASP A 180 -11.38 -6.72 -34.72
N ILE A 181 -10.05 -6.62 -34.64
CA ILE A 181 -9.14 -6.72 -35.80
C ILE A 181 -8.89 -8.19 -36.18
N MET A 182 -8.81 -9.11 -35.22
CA MET A 182 -8.50 -10.52 -35.48
C MET A 182 -9.71 -11.40 -35.81
N GLY A 183 -10.93 -10.86 -35.82
CA GLY A 183 -12.12 -11.57 -36.33
C GLY A 183 -12.39 -12.93 -35.67
N ARG A 184 -12.01 -13.11 -34.40
CA ARG A 184 -12.29 -14.36 -33.69
C ARG A 184 -13.72 -14.33 -33.17
N LYS A 185 -14.59 -15.06 -33.87
CA LYS A 185 -15.94 -15.44 -33.42
C LYS A 185 -15.88 -16.36 -32.22
#